data_AF-A0A357ZX39-F1
#
_entry.id   AF-A0A357ZX39-F1
#
_cell.length_a   1.000
_cell.length_b   1.000
_cell.length_c   1.000
_cell.angle_alpha   90.00
_cell.angle_beta   90.00
_cell.angle_gamma   90.00
#
_symmetry.space_group_name_H-M   'P 1'
#
loop_
_entity.id
_entity.type
_entity.pdbx_description
1 polymer ?
#
loop_
_entity_poly.entity_id
_entity_poly.type
_entity_poly.pdbx_seq_one_letter_code
_entity_poly.pdbx_strand_id
1 'polypeptide(L)'
;MATTPAPIDPRGPRTNQAVLAVALVLGFLTGQWLVVPVFGVVLFLGAAFGPKWGPVLRVYGALIRPRLKPPHELEDPRPPRFAATVGVVFLGASTLAFLFGASTLGWTLALIVAALAAAAATTGICVGCEMYVLLVRLRGGVRVVTIEREESELFDAQRPERKGGWASVPAEHRTGRPLWLVFTTEFCAVCPLVVEQISTQQTGDSVLVLNVAEHLDLASSYKVRRAPTVVRADANGTVIVRLAGADSVRAELDAIARESVTVI
;
A
#
# COMPACT_ATOMS: atom_id res chain seq x y z
N MET A 1 10.37 -1.58 15.83
CA MET A 1 9.15 -1.18 15.11
C MET A 1 9.57 -0.36 13.89
N ALA A 2 9.25 -0.79 12.67
CA ALA A 2 9.54 0.01 11.48
C ALA A 2 8.47 1.10 11.35
N THR A 3 8.86 2.36 11.54
CA THR A 3 7.98 3.52 11.37
C THR A 3 7.43 3.54 9.95
N THR A 4 6.12 3.56 9.80
CA THR A 4 5.51 3.66 8.46
C THR A 4 5.89 5.02 7.86
N PRO A 5 6.49 5.05 6.66
CA PRO A 5 6.97 6.30 6.10
C PRO A 5 5.80 7.22 5.76
N ALA A 6 5.91 8.49 6.11
CA ALA A 6 4.86 9.49 5.89
C ALA A 6 4.49 9.58 4.39
N PRO A 7 3.19 9.57 4.04
CA PRO A 7 2.74 9.74 2.66
C PRO A 7 3.25 11.04 2.04
N ILE A 8 3.51 11.03 0.74
CA ILE A 8 4.11 12.15 0.01
C ILE A 8 3.17 12.71 -1.06
N ASP A 9 3.36 13.98 -1.38
CA ASP A 9 2.66 14.63 -2.50
C ASP A 9 3.20 14.06 -3.84
N PRO A 10 2.35 13.47 -4.71
CA PRO A 10 2.76 12.85 -5.97
C PRO A 10 3.42 13.83 -6.95
N ARG A 11 3.14 15.14 -6.81
CA ARG A 11 3.76 16.17 -7.64
C ARG A 11 5.25 16.37 -7.33
N GLY A 12 5.69 16.01 -6.12
CA GLY A 12 7.10 16.09 -5.71
C GLY A 12 8.00 15.15 -6.53
N PRO A 13 7.76 13.83 -6.51
CA PRO A 13 8.45 12.87 -7.38
C PRO A 13 8.39 13.24 -8.86
N ARG A 14 7.24 13.71 -9.38
CA ARG A 14 7.12 14.16 -10.78
C ARG A 14 8.02 15.34 -11.10
N THR A 15 8.10 16.32 -10.20
CA THR A 15 9.02 17.46 -10.35
C THR A 15 10.48 16.98 -10.37
N ASN A 16 10.83 16.02 -9.51
CA ASN A 16 12.17 15.45 -9.49
C ASN A 16 12.52 14.73 -10.81
N GLN A 17 11.58 13.97 -11.37
CA GLN A 17 11.77 13.31 -12.67
C GLN A 17 11.90 14.32 -13.82
N ALA A 18 11.11 15.41 -13.80
CA ALA A 18 11.22 16.47 -14.79
C ALA A 18 12.61 17.14 -14.78
N VAL A 19 13.10 17.50 -13.58
CA VAL A 19 14.43 18.12 -13.43
C VAL A 19 15.53 17.16 -13.86
N LEU A 20 15.44 15.88 -13.47
CA LEU A 20 16.40 14.86 -13.89
C LEU A 20 16.44 14.71 -15.42
N ALA A 21 15.28 14.57 -16.07
CA ALA A 21 15.19 14.40 -17.51
C ALA A 21 15.78 15.61 -18.25
N VAL A 22 15.39 16.82 -17.86
CA VAL A 22 15.90 18.06 -18.45
C VAL A 22 17.42 18.17 -18.28
N ALA A 23 17.94 17.90 -17.08
CA ALA A 23 19.36 17.99 -16.83
C ALA A 23 20.18 16.98 -17.65
N LEU A 24 19.73 15.72 -17.73
CA LEU A 24 20.41 14.69 -18.52
C LEU A 24 20.38 15.00 -20.02
N VAL A 25 19.26 15.49 -20.55
CA VAL A 25 19.14 15.90 -21.96
C VAL A 25 20.03 17.11 -22.25
N LEU A 26 20.03 18.13 -21.39
CA LEU A 26 20.93 19.28 -21.55
C LEU A 26 22.40 18.87 -21.47
N GLY A 27 22.75 17.97 -20.54
CA GLY A 27 24.08 17.38 -20.46
C GLY A 27 24.49 16.69 -21.75
N PHE A 28 23.58 15.90 -22.35
CA PHE A 28 23.82 15.24 -23.64
C PHE A 28 24.07 16.26 -24.76
N LEU A 29 23.17 17.24 -24.91
CA LEU A 29 23.26 18.26 -25.96
C LEU A 29 24.50 19.15 -25.86
N THR A 30 24.98 19.38 -24.64
CA THR A 30 26.18 20.20 -24.37
C THR A 30 27.46 19.38 -24.23
N GLY A 31 27.37 18.04 -24.32
CA GLY A 31 28.50 17.13 -24.11
C GLY A 31 29.01 17.04 -22.67
N GLN A 32 28.30 17.61 -21.69
CA GLN A 32 28.69 17.67 -20.29
C GLN A 32 28.30 16.39 -19.54
N TRP A 33 29.08 15.32 -19.75
CA TRP A 33 28.80 14.01 -19.13
C TRP A 33 28.83 14.03 -17.60
N LEU A 34 29.52 14.99 -16.97
CA LEU A 34 29.58 15.17 -15.51
C LEU A 34 28.19 15.40 -14.87
N VAL A 35 27.19 15.81 -15.65
CA VAL A 35 25.80 15.89 -15.16
C VAL A 35 25.28 14.52 -14.69
N VAL A 36 25.74 13.43 -15.32
CA VAL A 36 25.31 12.06 -15.01
C VAL A 36 25.66 11.66 -13.57
N PRO A 37 26.94 11.69 -13.12
CA PRO A 37 27.27 11.35 -11.74
C PRO A 37 26.68 12.35 -10.75
N VAL A 38 26.58 13.64 -11.09
CA VAL A 38 25.95 14.65 -10.23
C VAL A 38 24.50 14.27 -9.94
N PHE A 39 23.71 13.98 -10.96
CA PHE A 39 22.32 13.57 -10.78
C PHE A 39 22.17 12.15 -10.23
N GLY A 40 23.16 11.27 -10.46
CA GLY A 40 23.27 9.99 -9.77
C GLY A 40 23.35 10.16 -8.26
N VAL A 41 24.18 11.09 -7.78
CA VAL A 41 24.29 11.43 -6.35
C VAL A 41 22.99 12.06 -5.84
N VAL A 42 22.37 12.98 -6.60
CA VAL A 42 21.07 13.59 -6.24
C VAL A 42 20.00 12.52 -6.02
N LEU A 43 19.89 11.55 -6.92
CA LEU A 43 18.96 10.42 -6.78
C LEU A 43 19.34 9.54 -5.59
N PHE A 44 20.62 9.24 -5.41
CA PHE A 44 21.11 8.41 -4.31
C PHE A 44 20.75 8.99 -2.94
N LEU A 45 20.92 10.29 -2.75
CA LEU A 45 20.57 10.96 -1.49
C LEU A 45 19.08 10.80 -1.16
N GLY A 46 18.21 10.97 -2.15
CA GLY A 46 16.76 10.77 -2.00
C GLY A 46 16.38 9.29 -1.77
N ALA A 47 17.02 8.37 -2.49
CA ALA A 47 16.75 6.94 -2.38
C ALA A 47 17.20 6.38 -1.01
N ALA A 48 18.42 6.69 -0.57
CA ALA A 48 19.03 6.16 0.63
C ALA A 48 18.47 6.81 1.91
N PHE A 49 18.45 8.13 1.98
CA PHE A 49 18.12 8.87 3.21
C PHE A 49 16.67 9.41 3.24
N GLY A 50 15.95 9.26 2.13
CA GLY A 50 14.54 9.62 1.99
C GLY A 50 14.31 11.03 1.43
N PRO A 51 13.03 11.40 1.20
CA PRO A 51 12.64 12.62 0.48
C PRO A 51 13.23 13.91 1.04
N LYS A 52 13.40 13.99 2.36
CA LYS A 52 13.97 15.16 3.05
C LYS A 52 15.41 15.46 2.63
N TRP A 53 16.16 14.49 2.12
CA TRP A 53 17.54 14.65 1.67
C TRP A 53 17.67 14.84 0.16
N GLY A 54 16.59 14.66 -0.61
CA GLY A 54 16.57 14.96 -2.04
C GLY A 54 16.60 16.46 -2.29
N PRO A 55 17.66 17.03 -2.89
CA PRO A 55 17.77 18.48 -3.12
C PRO A 55 16.56 19.06 -3.87
N VAL A 56 16.12 18.39 -4.94
CA VAL A 56 14.98 18.82 -5.75
C VAL A 56 13.67 18.72 -4.95
N LEU A 57 13.48 17.66 -4.16
CA LEU A 57 12.28 17.51 -3.33
C LEU A 57 12.22 18.54 -2.20
N ARG A 58 13.37 18.96 -1.66
CA ARG A 58 13.46 20.09 -0.72
C ARG A 58 13.01 21.39 -1.35
N VAL A 59 13.52 21.70 -2.56
CA VAL A 59 13.12 22.88 -3.32
C VAL A 59 11.62 22.84 -3.62
N TYR A 60 11.09 21.69 -4.04
CA TYR A 60 9.66 21.49 -4.24
C TYR A 60 8.88 21.78 -2.95
N GLY A 61 9.25 21.16 -1.84
CA GLY A 61 8.56 21.31 -0.55
C GLY A 61 8.59 22.73 0.02
N ALA A 62 9.68 23.46 -0.20
CA ALA A 62 9.86 24.81 0.33
C ALA A 62 9.25 25.90 -0.56
N LEU A 63 9.36 25.77 -1.88
CA LEU A 63 9.00 26.85 -2.82
C LEU A 63 7.75 26.55 -3.64
N ILE A 64 7.54 25.29 -4.05
CA ILE A 64 6.46 24.95 -4.99
C ILE A 64 5.21 24.54 -4.22
N ARG A 65 5.33 23.58 -3.31
CA ARG A 65 4.22 23.02 -2.53
C ARG A 65 3.36 24.07 -1.82
N PRO A 66 3.91 25.11 -1.15
CA PRO A 66 3.09 26.11 -0.44
C PRO A 66 2.21 26.96 -1.36
N ARG A 67 2.53 27.02 -2.66
CA ARG A 67 1.79 27.78 -3.67
C ARG A 67 0.69 26.97 -4.36
N LEU A 68 0.60 25.68 -4.06
CA LEU A 68 -0.35 24.76 -4.67
C LEU A 68 -1.48 24.45 -3.68
N LYS A 69 -2.68 24.20 -4.22
CA LYS A 69 -3.77 23.61 -3.43
C LYS A 69 -3.36 22.22 -2.91
N PRO A 70 -3.87 21.80 -1.74
CA PRO A 70 -3.65 20.46 -1.22
C PRO A 70 -3.90 19.39 -2.30
N PRO A 71 -3.05 18.36 -2.42
CA PRO A 71 -3.26 17.30 -3.39
C PRO A 71 -4.51 16.49 -3.01
N HIS A 72 -5.24 16.04 -4.03
CA HIS A 72 -6.43 15.19 -3.84
C HIS A 72 -6.09 13.82 -3.25
N GLU A 73 -4.89 13.33 -3.50
CA GLU A 73 -4.41 12.02 -3.06
C GLU A 73 -2.92 12.10 -2.69
N LEU A 74 -2.52 11.31 -1.69
CA LEU A 74 -1.13 11.16 -1.26
C LEU A 74 -0.61 9.78 -1.67
N GLU A 75 0.66 9.73 -2.07
CA GLU A 75 1.31 8.51 -2.58
C GLU A 75 2.24 7.90 -1.52
N ASP A 76 2.35 6.57 -1.48
CA ASP A 76 3.36 5.88 -0.66
C ASP A 76 4.77 6.25 -1.17
N PRO A 77 5.72 6.66 -0.31
CA PRO A 77 7.08 6.98 -0.74
C PRO A 77 7.94 5.77 -1.15
N ARG A 78 7.54 4.52 -0.87
CA ARG A 78 8.35 3.32 -1.14
C ARG A 78 8.53 3.04 -2.64
N PRO A 79 7.48 3.01 -3.50
CA PRO A 79 7.67 2.79 -4.94
C PRO A 79 8.56 3.86 -5.61
N PRO A 80 8.37 5.18 -5.36
CA PRO A 80 9.27 6.20 -5.90
C PRO A 80 10.71 6.07 -5.43
N ARG A 81 10.96 5.62 -4.19
CA ARG A 81 12.31 5.35 -3.69
C ARG A 81 12.95 4.16 -4.39
N PHE A 82 12.19 3.08 -4.62
CA PHE A 82 12.66 1.95 -5.41
C PHE A 82 13.04 2.37 -6.84
N ALA A 83 12.17 3.15 -7.50
CA ALA A 83 12.45 3.68 -8.82
C ALA A 83 13.73 4.54 -8.85
N ALA A 84 13.92 5.40 -7.82
CA ALA A 84 15.15 6.19 -7.68
C ALA A 84 16.40 5.30 -7.52
N THR A 85 16.33 4.21 -6.75
CA THR A 85 17.43 3.24 -6.62
C THR A 85 17.80 2.61 -7.96
N VAL A 86 16.82 2.22 -8.77
CA VAL A 86 17.07 1.70 -10.14
C VAL A 86 17.77 2.76 -10.99
N GLY A 87 17.32 4.01 -10.92
CA GLY A 87 17.98 5.15 -11.58
C GLY A 87 19.44 5.32 -11.15
N VAL A 88 19.74 5.19 -9.86
CA VAL A 88 21.12 5.25 -9.33
C VAL A 88 21.99 4.15 -9.94
N VAL A 89 21.49 2.92 -10.06
CA VAL A 89 22.23 1.81 -10.68
C VAL A 89 22.57 2.13 -12.14
N PHE A 90 21.60 2.62 -12.90
CA PHE A 90 21.82 2.98 -14.32
C PHE A 90 22.78 4.15 -14.49
N LEU A 91 22.62 5.22 -13.70
CA LEU A 91 23.53 6.38 -13.76
C LEU A 91 24.93 6.05 -13.23
N GLY A 92 25.05 5.12 -12.27
CA GLY A 92 26.31 4.59 -11.80
C GLY A 92 27.03 3.79 -12.90
N ALA A 93 26.33 2.89 -13.58
CA ALA A 93 26.86 2.16 -14.74
C ALA A 93 27.23 3.10 -15.89
N SER A 94 26.40 4.12 -16.15
CA SER A 94 26.70 5.17 -17.14
C SER A 94 27.96 5.94 -16.78
N THR A 95 28.12 6.33 -15.51
CA THR A 95 29.33 7.01 -15.01
C THR A 95 30.57 6.14 -15.20
N LEU A 96 30.51 4.85 -14.85
CA LEU A 96 31.62 3.92 -15.08
C LEU A 96 31.96 3.80 -16.56
N ALA A 97 30.97 3.72 -17.44
CA ALA A 97 31.20 3.69 -18.89
C ALA A 97 31.94 4.95 -19.38
N PHE A 98 31.59 6.15 -18.91
CA PHE A 98 32.34 7.36 -19.22
C PHE A 98 33.78 7.31 -18.70
N LEU A 99 34.00 6.84 -17.47
CA LEU A 99 35.34 6.73 -16.89
C LEU A 99 36.24 5.75 -17.67
N PHE A 100 35.66 4.70 -18.25
CA PHE A 100 36.38 3.75 -19.11
C PHE A 100 36.43 4.17 -20.59
N GLY A 101 36.00 5.39 -20.93
CA GLY A 101 36.03 5.92 -22.30
C GLY A 101 34.92 5.42 -23.24
N ALA A 102 34.00 4.58 -22.75
CA ALA A 102 32.86 4.05 -23.50
C ALA A 102 31.70 5.08 -23.56
N SER A 103 31.95 6.23 -24.18
CA SER A 103 31.03 7.38 -24.19
C SER A 103 29.66 7.07 -24.78
N THR A 104 29.59 6.26 -25.85
CA THR A 104 28.33 5.85 -26.47
C THR A 104 27.47 5.06 -25.48
N LEU A 105 28.06 4.12 -24.74
CA LEU A 105 27.37 3.32 -23.72
C LEU A 105 26.93 4.20 -22.54
N GLY A 106 27.79 5.11 -22.10
CA GLY A 106 27.49 6.09 -21.07
C GLY A 106 26.24 6.90 -21.41
N TRP A 107 26.20 7.52 -22.59
CA TRP A 107 25.04 8.30 -23.03
C TRP A 107 23.80 7.44 -23.27
N THR A 108 23.94 6.23 -23.80
CA THR A 108 22.81 5.33 -24.01
C THR A 108 22.08 5.04 -22.70
N LEU A 109 22.84 4.68 -21.66
CA LEU A 109 22.29 4.42 -20.32
C LEU A 109 21.66 5.67 -19.70
N ALA A 110 22.32 6.83 -19.82
CA ALA A 110 21.79 8.09 -19.29
C ALA A 110 20.50 8.54 -19.99
N LEU A 111 20.42 8.38 -21.32
CA LEU A 111 19.24 8.76 -22.10
C LEU A 111 18.06 7.82 -21.88
N ILE A 112 18.30 6.53 -21.60
CA ILE A 112 17.23 5.62 -21.15
C ILE A 112 16.61 6.15 -19.84
N VAL A 113 17.44 6.54 -18.87
CA VAL A 113 16.97 7.13 -17.62
C VAL A 113 16.21 8.44 -17.89
N ALA A 114 16.73 9.31 -18.76
CA ALA A 114 16.08 10.57 -19.12
C ALA A 114 14.71 10.35 -19.78
N ALA A 115 14.58 9.37 -20.68
CA ALA A 115 13.34 9.05 -21.36
C ALA A 115 12.28 8.52 -20.38
N LEU A 116 12.66 7.59 -19.49
CA LEU A 116 11.76 7.07 -18.45
C LEU A 116 11.34 8.14 -17.45
N ALA A 117 12.27 9.03 -17.08
CA ALA A 117 11.99 10.17 -16.21
C ALA A 117 11.03 11.16 -16.89
N ALA A 118 11.23 11.46 -18.17
CA ALA A 118 10.33 12.32 -18.94
C ALA A 118 8.93 11.72 -19.06
N ALA A 119 8.83 10.41 -19.34
CA ALA A 119 7.55 9.70 -19.39
C ALA A 119 6.81 9.76 -18.05
N ALA A 120 7.52 9.53 -16.94
CA ALA A 120 6.94 9.62 -15.59
C ALA A 120 6.49 11.05 -15.25
N ALA A 121 7.23 12.06 -15.69
CA ALA A 121 6.90 13.46 -15.46
C ALA A 121 5.65 13.92 -16.23
N THR A 122 5.46 13.47 -17.48
CA THR A 122 4.38 13.91 -18.36
C THR A 122 3.09 13.09 -18.23
N THR A 123 3.21 11.77 -18.11
CA THR A 123 2.06 10.85 -18.06
C THR A 123 1.63 10.50 -16.64
N GLY A 124 2.52 10.68 -15.67
CA GLY A 124 2.34 10.16 -14.31
C GLY A 124 2.60 8.65 -14.19
N ILE A 125 2.91 7.95 -15.29
CA ILE A 125 3.22 6.51 -15.29
C ILE A 125 4.72 6.34 -15.05
N CYS A 126 5.08 5.87 -13.85
CA CYS A 126 6.45 5.52 -13.52
C CYS A 126 6.64 4.00 -13.60
N VAL A 127 7.36 3.54 -14.64
CA VAL A 127 7.67 2.12 -14.85
C VAL A 127 8.34 1.48 -13.63
N GLY A 128 9.20 2.23 -12.93
CA GLY A 128 9.81 1.78 -11.69
C GLY A 128 8.81 1.52 -10.56
N CYS A 129 7.77 2.35 -10.44
CA CYS A 129 6.70 2.16 -9.46
C CYS A 129 5.86 0.92 -9.81
N GLU A 130 5.52 0.72 -11.08
CA GLU A 130 4.78 -0.48 -11.53
C GLU A 130 5.58 -1.76 -11.29
N MET A 131 6.88 -1.76 -11.58
CA MET A 131 7.76 -2.89 -11.26
C MET A 131 7.79 -3.18 -9.76
N TYR A 132 7.83 -2.15 -8.91
CA TYR A 132 7.78 -2.34 -7.45
C TYR A 132 6.48 -3.03 -7.03
N VAL A 133 5.33 -2.54 -7.51
CA VAL A 133 4.02 -3.12 -7.20
C VAL A 133 3.95 -4.57 -7.68
N LEU A 134 4.43 -4.85 -8.90
CA LEU A 134 4.50 -6.21 -9.43
C LEU A 134 5.38 -7.11 -8.57
N LEU A 135 6.57 -6.66 -8.17
CA LEU A 135 7.47 -7.42 -7.29
C LEU A 135 6.86 -7.69 -5.92
N VAL A 136 6.15 -6.72 -5.35
CA VAL A 136 5.42 -6.89 -4.08
C VAL A 136 4.29 -7.91 -4.24
N ARG A 137 3.53 -7.86 -5.35
CA ARG A 137 2.49 -8.86 -5.68
C ARG A 137 3.07 -10.26 -5.82
N LEU A 138 4.17 -10.41 -6.56
CA LEU A 138 4.84 -11.70 -6.78
C LEU A 138 5.45 -12.29 -5.50
N ARG A 139 5.89 -11.44 -4.56
CA ARG A 139 6.45 -11.87 -3.27
C ARG A 139 5.38 -12.20 -2.22
N GLY A 140 4.09 -12.21 -2.57
CA GLY A 140 2.99 -12.37 -1.60
C GLY A 140 2.91 -11.24 -0.58
N GLY A 141 3.55 -10.10 -0.87
CA GLY A 141 3.85 -9.02 0.07
C GLY A 141 2.76 -7.96 0.23
N VAL A 142 1.52 -8.23 -0.18
CA VAL A 142 0.39 -7.33 0.06
C VAL A 142 -0.02 -7.42 1.53
N ARG A 143 0.76 -6.80 2.42
CA ARG A 143 0.28 -6.41 3.75
C ARG A 143 -0.35 -5.03 3.62
N VAL A 144 -1.68 -5.01 3.46
CA VAL A 144 -2.47 -3.79 3.62
C VAL A 144 -2.41 -3.39 5.10
N VAL A 145 -1.43 -2.57 5.46
CA VAL A 145 -1.42 -1.84 6.73
C VAL A 145 -1.98 -0.47 6.40
N THR A 146 -3.24 -0.26 6.72
CA THR A 146 -3.87 1.06 6.68
C THR A 146 -3.30 1.87 7.86
N ILE A 147 -2.66 3.00 7.56
CA ILE A 147 -2.27 3.98 8.59
C ILE A 147 -3.52 4.77 8.94
N GLU A 148 -3.86 4.79 10.22
CA GLU A 148 -4.82 5.71 10.81
C GLU A 148 -4.32 7.15 10.59
N ARG A 149 -5.06 7.91 9.79
CA ARG A 149 -4.98 9.38 9.84
C ARG A 149 -5.74 9.80 11.08
N GLU A 150 -5.00 10.24 12.07
CA GLU A 150 -5.50 10.85 13.28
C GLU A 150 -6.25 12.14 12.91
N GLU A 151 -7.58 12.03 12.78
CA GLU A 151 -8.49 13.12 13.10
C GLU A 151 -9.12 12.78 14.45
N SER A 152 -8.49 13.36 15.48
CA SER A 152 -9.11 13.97 16.65
C SER A 152 -10.65 13.92 16.65
N GLU A 153 -11.20 13.32 17.71
CA GLU A 153 -12.59 13.44 18.19
C GLU A 153 -13.69 12.60 17.52
N LEU A 154 -13.60 11.25 17.49
CA LEU A 154 -14.82 10.43 17.52
C LEU A 154 -14.61 8.94 17.91
N PHE A 155 -14.99 8.60 19.14
CA PHE A 155 -15.58 7.31 19.59
C PHE A 155 -14.80 5.98 19.42
N ASP A 156 -14.32 5.45 20.55
CA ASP A 156 -14.71 4.16 21.16
C ASP A 156 -14.75 2.84 20.33
N ALA A 157 -14.10 2.74 19.17
CA ALA A 157 -14.33 1.63 18.23
C ALA A 157 -13.26 0.49 18.18
N GLN A 158 -12.25 0.48 19.06
CA GLN A 158 -11.22 -0.58 19.07
C GLN A 158 -11.53 -1.75 20.02
N ARG A 159 -12.71 -1.77 20.64
CA ARG A 159 -13.21 -2.94 21.38
C ARG A 159 -14.08 -3.76 20.42
N PRO A 160 -14.02 -5.11 20.41
CA PRO A 160 -15.03 -5.91 19.71
C PRO A 160 -16.42 -5.41 20.13
N GLU A 161 -17.21 -4.95 19.15
CA GLU A 161 -18.55 -4.42 19.39
C GLU A 161 -19.49 -5.59 19.75
N ARG A 162 -19.37 -6.08 20.99
CA ARG A 162 -20.27 -7.08 21.59
C ARG A 162 -21.62 -6.51 22.00
N LYS A 163 -21.78 -5.17 22.04
CA LYS A 163 -23.01 -4.54 22.53
C LYS A 163 -24.07 -4.42 21.44
N GLY A 164 -25.20 -5.08 21.73
CA GLY A 164 -26.39 -5.31 20.91
C GLY A 164 -26.92 -4.12 20.12
N GLY A 165 -27.50 -4.45 18.96
CA GLY A 165 -28.04 -3.49 17.98
C GLY A 165 -27.87 -3.95 16.54
N TRP A 166 -27.14 -5.05 16.29
CA TRP A 166 -27.01 -5.65 14.97
C TRP A 166 -28.30 -6.35 14.56
N ALA A 167 -28.65 -6.24 13.27
CA ALA A 167 -29.70 -7.07 12.69
C ALA A 167 -29.34 -8.55 12.88
N SER A 168 -30.34 -9.39 13.15
CA SER A 168 -30.13 -10.83 13.17
C SER A 168 -29.85 -11.34 11.76
N VAL A 169 -29.12 -12.45 11.67
CA VAL A 169 -28.84 -13.09 10.39
C VAL A 169 -30.17 -13.49 9.73
N PRO A 170 -30.42 -13.15 8.44
CA PRO A 170 -31.65 -13.55 7.75
C PRO A 170 -31.86 -15.06 7.77
N ALA A 171 -33.11 -15.50 7.80
CA ALA A 171 -33.46 -16.91 7.96
C ALA A 171 -32.88 -17.78 6.84
N GLU A 172 -32.77 -17.28 5.60
CA GLU A 172 -32.21 -18.04 4.48
C GLU A 172 -30.71 -18.38 4.64
N HIS A 173 -29.98 -17.67 5.52
CA HIS A 173 -28.55 -17.89 5.76
C HIS A 173 -28.26 -18.67 7.06
N ARG A 174 -29.29 -19.04 7.82
CA ARG A 174 -29.13 -19.79 9.08
C ARG A 174 -28.98 -21.28 8.79
N THR A 175 -27.98 -21.90 9.41
CA THR A 175 -27.68 -23.33 9.25
C THR A 175 -28.05 -24.17 10.48
N GLY A 176 -28.60 -23.55 11.53
CA GLY A 176 -28.86 -24.20 12.82
C GLY A 176 -27.60 -24.51 13.63
N ARG A 177 -26.44 -24.03 13.18
CA ARG A 177 -25.14 -24.07 13.87
C ARG A 177 -24.61 -22.65 14.04
N PRO A 178 -23.67 -22.40 14.97
CA PRO A 178 -22.98 -21.11 15.02
C PRO A 178 -22.36 -20.81 13.66
N LEU A 179 -22.44 -19.54 13.25
CA LEU A 179 -22.16 -19.10 11.89
C LEU A 179 -21.14 -17.97 11.88
N TRP A 180 -20.24 -18.02 10.90
CA TRP A 180 -19.31 -16.95 10.57
C TRP A 180 -19.62 -16.41 9.19
N LEU A 181 -20.14 -15.19 9.10
CA LEU A 181 -20.32 -14.47 7.84
C LEU A 181 -19.04 -13.70 7.55
N VAL A 182 -18.35 -14.04 6.47
CA VAL A 182 -17.11 -13.40 6.03
C VAL A 182 -17.39 -12.53 4.82
N PHE A 183 -17.53 -11.22 5.04
CA PHE A 183 -17.69 -10.24 3.98
C PHE A 183 -16.35 -9.97 3.29
N THR A 184 -16.26 -10.32 2.02
CA THR A 184 -15.08 -10.19 1.16
C THR A 184 -15.33 -9.20 0.01
N THR A 185 -14.27 -8.89 -0.73
CA THR A 185 -14.30 -8.17 -2.01
C THR A 185 -13.43 -8.91 -3.00
N GLU A 186 -13.65 -8.72 -4.30
CA GLU A 186 -12.86 -9.34 -5.38
C GLU A 186 -11.34 -9.10 -5.26
N PHE A 187 -10.94 -7.97 -4.68
CA PHE A 187 -9.52 -7.59 -4.53
C PHE A 187 -8.92 -7.93 -3.16
N CYS A 188 -9.64 -8.67 -2.30
CA CYS A 188 -9.17 -8.94 -0.94
C CYS A 188 -8.14 -10.07 -0.89
N ALA A 189 -6.84 -9.72 -0.92
CA ALA A 189 -5.75 -10.70 -0.87
C ALA A 189 -5.68 -11.53 0.42
N VAL A 190 -6.21 -11.01 1.54
CA VAL A 190 -6.12 -11.66 2.88
C VAL A 190 -7.37 -12.50 3.21
N CYS A 191 -8.48 -12.28 2.50
CA CYS A 191 -9.75 -12.93 2.80
C CYS A 191 -9.70 -14.47 2.70
N PRO A 192 -9.04 -15.09 1.70
CA PRO A 192 -8.92 -16.56 1.65
C PRO A 192 -8.24 -17.16 2.90
N LEU A 193 -7.20 -16.51 3.41
CA LEU A 193 -6.48 -16.96 4.61
C LEU A 193 -7.35 -16.87 5.86
N VAL A 194 -8.19 -15.83 5.98
CA VAL A 194 -9.12 -15.69 7.10
C VAL A 194 -10.19 -16.77 7.07
N VAL A 195 -10.74 -17.08 5.89
CA VAL A 195 -11.73 -18.16 5.74
C VAL A 195 -11.12 -19.50 6.14
N GLU A 196 -9.93 -19.84 5.61
CA GLU A 196 -9.22 -21.07 5.95
C GLU A 196 -8.92 -21.17 7.45
N GLN A 197 -8.50 -20.07 8.07
CA GLN A 197 -8.21 -20.04 9.51
C GLN A 197 -9.47 -20.29 10.36
N ILE A 198 -10.61 -19.70 10.00
CA ILE A 198 -11.88 -19.93 10.71
C ILE A 198 -12.31 -21.39 10.51
N SER A 199 -12.32 -21.89 9.27
CA SER A 199 -12.76 -23.25 8.96
C SER A 199 -11.92 -24.33 9.63
N THR A 200 -10.62 -24.10 9.81
CA THR A 200 -9.71 -25.05 10.47
C THR A 200 -9.81 -25.02 12.00
N GLN A 201 -10.06 -23.85 12.59
CA GLN A 201 -10.13 -23.71 14.05
C GLN A 201 -11.55 -23.90 14.62
N GLN A 202 -12.59 -23.68 13.81
CA GLN A 202 -14.00 -23.80 14.18
C GLN A 202 -14.71 -24.82 13.28
N THR A 203 -14.23 -26.05 13.29
CA THR A 203 -14.72 -27.14 12.40
C THR A 203 -16.20 -27.52 12.63
N GLY A 204 -16.77 -27.16 13.79
CA GLY A 204 -18.18 -27.36 14.11
C GLY A 204 -19.11 -26.25 13.59
N ASP A 205 -18.55 -25.10 13.22
CA ASP A 205 -19.31 -23.92 12.83
C ASP A 205 -19.51 -23.86 11.31
N SER A 206 -20.54 -23.13 10.88
CA SER A 206 -20.75 -22.83 9.46
C SER A 206 -19.98 -21.58 9.07
N VAL A 207 -19.34 -21.58 7.90
CA VAL A 207 -18.63 -20.41 7.36
C VAL A 207 -19.27 -20.02 6.03
N LEU A 208 -19.80 -18.81 5.95
CA LEU A 208 -20.44 -18.26 4.77
C LEU A 208 -19.63 -17.09 4.24
N VAL A 209 -19.12 -17.21 3.01
CA VAL A 209 -18.34 -16.17 2.36
C VAL A 209 -19.26 -15.35 1.47
N LEU A 210 -19.30 -14.03 1.69
CA LEU A 210 -20.21 -13.11 1.01
C LEU A 210 -19.42 -12.02 0.30
N ASN A 211 -19.57 -11.88 -1.01
CA ASN A 211 -19.03 -10.72 -1.72
C ASN A 211 -19.89 -9.49 -1.42
N VAL A 212 -19.27 -8.42 -0.92
CA VAL A 212 -19.97 -7.17 -0.60
C VAL A 212 -20.69 -6.59 -1.82
N ALA A 213 -20.13 -6.73 -3.03
CA ALA A 213 -20.75 -6.22 -4.25
C ALA A 213 -22.06 -6.94 -4.60
N GLU A 214 -22.18 -8.22 -4.23
CA GLU A 214 -23.36 -9.06 -4.49
C GLU A 214 -24.40 -8.98 -3.36
N HIS A 215 -23.98 -8.59 -2.15
CA HIS A 215 -24.80 -8.59 -0.93
C HIS A 215 -24.76 -7.23 -0.21
N LEU A 216 -25.07 -6.15 -0.95
CA LEU A 216 -24.99 -4.76 -0.46
C LEU A 216 -25.94 -4.46 0.70
N ASP A 217 -27.12 -5.08 0.70
CA ASP A 217 -28.14 -4.97 1.75
C ASP A 217 -27.64 -5.53 3.09
N LEU A 218 -27.09 -6.75 3.08
CA LEU A 218 -26.44 -7.38 4.22
C LEU A 218 -25.18 -6.62 4.65
N ALA A 219 -24.34 -6.20 3.69
CA ALA A 219 -23.15 -5.42 4.00
C ALA A 219 -23.51 -4.09 4.70
N SER A 220 -24.60 -3.44 4.28
CA SER A 220 -25.08 -2.22 4.91
C SER A 220 -25.62 -2.43 6.32
N SER A 221 -26.36 -3.52 6.58
CA SER A 221 -26.94 -3.82 7.90
C SER A 221 -25.88 -4.11 8.96
N TYR A 222 -24.75 -4.72 8.56
CA TYR A 222 -23.58 -4.93 9.40
C TYR A 222 -22.53 -3.82 9.32
N LYS A 223 -22.85 -2.70 8.66
CA LYS A 223 -21.98 -1.53 8.50
C LYS A 223 -20.58 -1.89 7.99
N VAL A 224 -20.50 -2.77 7.01
CA VAL A 224 -19.24 -3.23 6.41
C VAL A 224 -18.58 -2.07 5.67
N ARG A 225 -17.41 -1.63 6.16
CA ARG A 225 -16.63 -0.53 5.56
C ARG A 225 -15.28 -0.97 4.99
N ARG A 226 -14.83 -2.18 5.31
CA ARG A 226 -13.58 -2.78 4.84
C ARG A 226 -13.68 -4.29 4.77
N ALA A 227 -12.96 -4.92 3.86
CA ALA A 227 -12.81 -6.37 3.81
C ALA A 227 -11.45 -6.81 4.43
N PRO A 228 -11.40 -7.95 5.12
CA PRO A 228 -12.54 -8.75 5.56
C PRO A 228 -13.28 -8.05 6.71
N THR A 229 -14.62 -8.10 6.72
CA THR A 229 -15.42 -7.90 7.93
C THR A 229 -16.11 -9.22 8.24
N VAL A 230 -15.99 -9.69 9.47
CA VAL A 230 -16.51 -10.98 9.91
C VAL A 230 -17.55 -10.78 10.99
N VAL A 231 -18.71 -11.41 10.82
CA VAL A 231 -19.78 -11.43 11.81
C VAL A 231 -19.91 -12.85 12.33
N ARG A 232 -19.77 -13.03 13.64
CA ARG A 232 -20.04 -14.30 14.30
C ARG A 232 -21.42 -14.26 14.92
N ALA A 233 -22.23 -15.26 14.62
CA ALA A 233 -23.58 -15.43 15.15
C ALA A 233 -23.76 -16.80 15.80
N ASP A 234 -24.70 -16.89 16.74
CA ASP A 234 -25.13 -18.16 17.32
C ASP A 234 -25.99 -18.98 16.33
N ALA A 235 -26.40 -20.18 16.75
CA ALA A 235 -27.26 -21.06 15.95
C ALA A 235 -28.63 -20.46 15.60
N ASN A 236 -29.11 -19.47 16.37
CA ASN A 236 -30.37 -18.78 16.13
C ASN A 236 -30.21 -17.58 15.18
N GLY A 237 -28.98 -17.25 14.78
CA GLY A 237 -28.66 -16.08 13.97
C GLY A 237 -28.52 -14.79 14.79
N THR A 238 -28.38 -14.87 16.11
CA THR A 238 -28.08 -13.72 16.97
C THR A 238 -26.61 -13.37 16.84
N VAL A 239 -26.29 -12.14 16.46
CA VAL A 239 -24.91 -11.69 16.33
C VAL A 239 -24.25 -11.59 17.71
N ILE A 240 -23.17 -12.36 17.88
CA ILE A 240 -22.35 -12.39 19.09
C ILE A 240 -21.30 -11.27 19.02
N VAL A 241 -20.62 -11.15 17.87
CA VAL A 241 -19.56 -10.17 17.68
C VAL A 241 -19.38 -9.83 16.20
N ARG A 242 -19.05 -8.57 15.94
CA ARG A 242 -18.56 -8.08 14.65
C ARG A 242 -17.08 -7.74 14.75
N LEU A 243 -16.30 -8.23 13.78
CA LEU A 243 -14.86 -8.14 13.72
C LEU A 243 -14.47 -7.48 12.38
N ALA A 244 -13.85 -6.31 12.43
CA ALA A 244 -13.40 -5.62 11.23
C ALA A 244 -11.90 -5.85 11.02
N GLY A 245 -11.51 -6.48 9.91
CA GLY A 245 -10.11 -6.75 9.54
C GLY A 245 -9.55 -8.06 10.12
N ALA A 246 -8.53 -8.62 9.45
CA ALA A 246 -7.99 -9.94 9.75
C ALA A 246 -7.41 -10.09 11.17
N ASP A 247 -6.79 -9.05 11.71
CA ASP A 247 -6.18 -9.12 13.06
C ASP A 247 -7.23 -9.23 14.17
N SER A 248 -8.40 -8.61 14.00
CA SER A 248 -9.52 -8.74 14.95
C SER A 248 -10.11 -10.15 14.95
N VAL A 249 -10.14 -10.81 13.78
CA VAL A 249 -10.57 -12.20 13.65
C VAL A 249 -9.59 -13.13 14.36
N ARG A 250 -8.29 -12.95 14.13
CA ARG A 250 -7.24 -13.73 14.79
C ARG A 250 -7.32 -13.58 16.32
N ALA A 251 -7.49 -12.36 16.82
CA ALA A 251 -7.60 -12.11 18.26
C ALA A 251 -8.82 -12.79 18.90
N GLU A 252 -9.98 -12.78 18.23
CA GLU A 252 -11.19 -13.47 18.72
C GLU A 252 -11.00 -14.99 18.72
N LEU A 253 -10.43 -15.55 17.64
CA LEU A 253 -10.14 -16.99 17.58
C LEU A 253 -9.17 -17.42 18.69
N ASP A 254 -8.12 -16.65 18.94
CA ASP A 254 -7.16 -16.90 20.03
C ASP A 254 -7.83 -16.77 21.42
N ALA A 255 -8.83 -15.90 21.56
CA ALA A 255 -9.61 -15.77 22.79
C ALA A 255 -10.50 -17.00 23.02
N ILE A 256 -11.21 -17.46 21.98
CA ILE A 256 -12.05 -18.67 22.03
C ILE A 256 -11.19 -19.89 22.37
N ALA A 257 -10.03 -20.04 21.72
CA ALA A 257 -9.10 -21.13 21.98
C ALA A 257 -8.66 -21.16 23.45
N ARG A 258 -8.34 -19.99 24.04
CA ARG A 258 -7.95 -19.89 25.45
C ARG A 258 -9.10 -20.23 26.42
N GLU A 259 -10.32 -19.82 26.08
CA GLU A 259 -11.51 -20.13 26.87
C GLU A 259 -11.79 -21.65 26.87
N SER A 260 -11.58 -22.32 25.74
CA SER A 260 -11.75 -23.79 25.63
C SER A 260 -10.72 -24.63 26.39
N VAL A 261 -9.53 -24.07 26.67
CA VAL A 261 -8.45 -24.75 27.43
C VAL A 261 -8.65 -24.63 28.94
N THR A 262 -9.43 -23.65 29.40
CA THR A 262 -9.64 -23.40 30.84
C THR A 262 -10.78 -24.24 31.43
N VAL A 263 -11.55 -24.94 30.59
CA VAL A 263 -12.64 -25.85 31.00
C VAL A 263 -12.13 -27.30 30.97
N ILE A 264 -11.16 -27.62 31.84
CA ILE A 264 -10.79 -29.00 32.22
C ILE A 264 -10.46 -29.01 33.70
#